data_AF-A0A972V6N7-F1
#
_entry.id   AF-A0A972V6N7-F1
#
_cell.length_a   1.000
_cell.length_b   1.000
_cell.length_c   1.000
_cell.angle_alpha   90.00
_cell.angle_beta   90.00
_cell.angle_gamma   90.00
#
_symmetry.space_group_name_H-M   'P 1'
#
loop_
_entity.id
_entity.type
_entity.pdbx_description
1 polymer ?
#
loop_
_entity_poly.entity_id
_entity_poly.type
_entity_poly.pdbx_seq_one_letter_code
_entity_poly.pdbx_strand_id
1 'polypeptide(L)'
;MSTTAAENSGPGYAKHPEHTITIKPTTQRVRAVLNGETIADTTRALVMQEGTYAPCYYVPRADVREDLITPTATDSYCPFKGTASYWT
;
A
#
# COMPACT_ATOMS: atom_id res chain seq x y z
N MET A 1 -17.82 -9.16 13.46
CA MET A 1 -16.65 -10.05 13.54
C MET A 1 -15.44 -9.21 13.17
N SER A 2 -14.63 -8.82 14.15
CA SER A 2 -13.45 -7.97 13.92
C SER A 2 -12.37 -8.80 13.24
N THR A 3 -12.07 -8.51 11.99
CA THR A 3 -10.83 -8.98 11.36
C THR A 3 -9.68 -8.25 12.05
N THR A 4 -8.91 -8.98 12.85
CA THR A 4 -7.66 -8.54 13.46
C THR A 4 -6.77 -7.92 12.38
N ALA A 5 -6.41 -6.65 12.54
CA ALA A 5 -5.31 -6.06 11.78
C ALA A 5 -4.08 -6.91 12.05
N ALA A 6 -3.41 -7.42 11.01
CA ALA A 6 -2.14 -8.11 11.17
C ALA A 6 -1.25 -7.28 12.10
N GLU A 7 -0.79 -7.85 13.21
CA GLU A 7 0.12 -7.17 14.13
C GLU A 7 1.38 -6.78 13.35
N ASN A 8 1.56 -5.48 13.13
CA ASN A 8 2.74 -4.98 12.46
C ASN A 8 3.98 -5.34 13.30
N SER A 9 4.90 -6.10 12.73
CA SER A 9 6.02 -6.74 13.45
C SER A 9 7.39 -6.39 12.87
N GLY A 10 7.47 -5.35 12.04
CA GLY A 10 8.74 -4.86 11.51
C GLY A 10 9.73 -4.46 12.62
N PRO A 11 11.06 -4.57 12.39
CA PRO A 11 12.07 -4.25 13.41
C PRO A 11 12.02 -2.80 13.93
N GLY A 12 11.37 -1.90 13.19
CA GLY A 12 11.15 -0.51 13.61
C GLY A 12 10.37 -0.38 14.91
N TYR A 13 9.42 -1.28 15.18
CA TYR A 13 8.57 -1.23 16.38
C TYR A 13 9.33 -1.47 17.67
N ALA A 14 10.49 -2.14 17.64
CA ALA A 14 11.33 -2.32 18.82
C ALA A 14 11.95 -1.00 19.31
N LYS A 15 12.21 -0.06 18.39
CA LYS A 15 12.78 1.27 18.69
C LYS A 15 11.72 2.36 18.82
N HIS A 16 10.60 2.20 18.12
CA HIS A 16 9.51 3.15 18.04
C HIS A 16 8.15 2.43 18.24
N PRO A 17 7.86 1.94 19.46
CA PRO A 17 6.63 1.19 19.73
C PRO A 17 5.36 2.05 19.58
N GLU A 18 5.49 3.37 19.65
CA GLU A 18 4.42 4.35 19.46
C GLU A 18 4.06 4.59 17.98
N HIS A 19 4.91 4.16 17.04
CA HIS A 19 4.64 4.31 15.62
C HIS A 19 3.41 3.49 15.23
N THR A 20 2.52 4.04 14.41
CA THR A 20 1.25 3.39 14.08
C THR A 20 1.03 3.31 12.59
N ILE A 21 0.73 2.10 12.12
CA ILE A 21 0.26 1.82 10.77
C ILE A 21 -1.02 1.02 10.91
N THR A 22 -2.10 1.47 10.27
CA THR A 22 -3.35 0.72 10.22
C THR A 22 -3.73 0.47 8.77
N ILE A 23 -4.26 -0.71 8.49
CA ILE A 23 -4.70 -1.11 7.16
C ILE A 23 -6.14 -1.59 7.29
N LYS A 24 -7.05 -1.02 6.49
CA LYS A 24 -8.46 -1.37 6.51
C LYS A 24 -8.99 -1.52 5.07
N PRO A 25 -9.91 -2.48 4.81
CA PRO A 25 -10.58 -2.52 3.53
C PRO A 25 -11.45 -1.28 3.33
N THR A 26 -11.57 -0.83 2.08
CA THR A 26 -12.57 0.19 1.69
C THR A 26 -13.59 -0.44 0.74
N THR A 27 -14.83 0.05 0.81
CA THR A 27 -15.91 -0.31 -0.13
C THR A 27 -15.95 0.61 -1.34
N GLN A 28 -15.10 1.64 -1.38
CA GLN A 28 -15.02 2.58 -2.50
C GLN A 28 -14.27 1.97 -3.68
N ARG A 29 -14.66 2.37 -4.89
CA ARG A 29 -13.87 2.10 -6.10
C ARG A 29 -12.68 3.05 -6.15
N VAL A 30 -11.48 2.51 -6.30
CA VAL A 30 -10.22 3.26 -6.40
C VAL A 30 -9.67 3.10 -7.80
N ARG A 31 -9.32 4.23 -8.44
CA ARG A 31 -8.68 4.26 -9.77
C ARG A 31 -7.39 5.07 -9.73
N ALA A 32 -6.33 4.48 -10.25
CA ALA A 32 -5.08 5.17 -10.54
C ALA A 32 -5.03 5.48 -12.03
N VAL A 33 -5.03 6.77 -12.37
CA VAL A 33 -5.07 7.26 -13.75
C VAL A 33 -3.84 8.12 -14.01
N LEU A 34 -3.11 7.83 -15.08
CA LEU A 34 -1.96 8.59 -15.53
C LEU A 34 -2.18 9.01 -16.99
N ASN A 35 -2.12 10.31 -17.28
CA ASN A 35 -2.32 10.86 -18.63
C ASN A 35 -3.62 10.38 -19.32
N GLY A 36 -4.68 10.10 -18.55
CA GLY A 36 -5.95 9.60 -19.06
C GLY A 36 -6.05 8.07 -19.17
N GLU A 37 -4.95 7.34 -19.03
CA GLU A 37 -4.93 5.87 -19.04
C GLU A 37 -5.13 5.33 -17.61
N THR A 38 -6.00 4.34 -17.45
CA THR A 38 -6.26 3.72 -16.15
C THR A 38 -5.30 2.57 -15.92
N ILE A 39 -4.34 2.76 -15.02
CA ILE A 39 -3.31 1.76 -14.68
C ILE A 39 -3.86 0.73 -13.69
N ALA A 40 -4.71 1.16 -12.75
CA ALA A 40 -5.34 0.26 -11.78
C ALA A 40 -6.79 0.68 -11.53
N ASP A 41 -7.67 -0.30 -11.38
CA ASP A 41 -9.08 -0.08 -11.07
C ASP A 41 -9.65 -1.21 -10.20
N THR A 42 -10.01 -0.90 -8.96
CA THR A 42 -10.40 -1.92 -7.98
C THR A 42 -11.50 -1.45 -7.04
N THR A 43 -12.34 -2.38 -6.61
CA THR A 43 -13.27 -2.22 -5.46
C THR A 43 -12.78 -2.97 -4.21
N ARG A 44 -11.56 -3.50 -4.26
CA ARG A 44 -10.93 -4.32 -3.21
C ARG A 44 -9.69 -3.65 -2.62
N ALA A 45 -9.59 -2.34 -2.74
CA ALA A 45 -8.48 -1.58 -2.19
C ALA A 45 -8.43 -1.68 -0.66
N LEU A 46 -7.22 -1.56 -0.13
CA LEU A 46 -6.97 -1.32 1.29
C LEU A 46 -6.50 0.12 1.46
N VAL A 47 -6.97 0.77 2.52
CA VAL A 47 -6.48 2.09 2.95
C VAL A 47 -5.48 1.89 4.06
N MET A 48 -4.24 2.32 3.82
CA MET A 48 -3.18 2.38 4.81
C MET A 48 -3.09 3.79 5.38
N GLN A 49 -3.19 3.90 6.70
CA GLN A 49 -2.97 5.14 7.45
C GLN A 49 -1.73 4.97 8.31
N GLU A 50 -0.74 5.84 8.13
CA GLU A 50 0.49 5.88 8.93
C GLU A 50 0.54 7.17 9.73
N GLY A 51 0.42 7.05 11.06
CA GLY A 51 0.33 8.21 11.96
C GLY A 51 -0.68 9.25 11.45
N THR A 52 -0.22 10.47 11.22
CA THR A 52 -1.01 11.61 10.73
C THR A 52 -0.77 11.93 9.25
N TYR A 53 -0.04 11.10 8.51
CA TYR A 53 0.19 11.34 7.09
C TYR A 53 -1.09 11.15 6.26
N ALA A 54 -1.09 11.65 5.03
CA ALA A 54 -2.19 11.35 4.11
C ALA A 54 -2.28 9.82 3.88
N PRO A 55 -3.49 9.25 3.81
CA PRO A 55 -3.66 7.81 3.60
C PRO A 55 -3.15 7.39 2.22
N CYS A 56 -2.57 6.19 2.15
CA CYS A 56 -2.20 5.53 0.90
C CYS A 56 -3.20 4.43 0.57
N TYR A 57 -3.45 4.21 -0.72
CA TYR A 57 -4.28 3.10 -1.19
C TYR A 57 -3.39 1.97 -1.70
N TYR A 58 -3.54 0.78 -1.12
CA TYR A 58 -2.99 -0.45 -1.67
C TYR A 58 -4.04 -1.12 -2.56
N VAL A 59 -3.67 -1.32 -3.81
CA VAL A 59 -4.49 -2.01 -4.81
C VAL A 59 -3.98 -3.43 -4.98
N PRO A 60 -4.87 -4.44 -5.11
CA PRO A 60 -4.43 -5.79 -5.45
C PRO A 60 -3.71 -5.79 -6.80
N ARG A 61 -2.57 -6.48 -6.89
CA ARG A 61 -1.78 -6.56 -8.12
C ARG A 61 -2.57 -7.10 -9.32
N ALA A 62 -3.51 -8.03 -9.08
CA ALA A 62 -4.38 -8.56 -10.12
C ALA A 62 -5.33 -7.52 -10.75
N ASP A 63 -5.54 -6.38 -10.10
CA ASP A 63 -6.37 -5.27 -10.60
C ASP A 63 -5.51 -4.15 -11.23
N VAL A 64 -4.20 -4.39 -11.40
CA VAL A 64 -3.24 -3.51 -12.06
C VAL A 64 -2.99 -4.02 -13.47
N ARG A 65 -2.97 -3.11 -14.45
CA ARG A 65 -2.58 -3.37 -15.84
C ARG A 65 -1.05 -3.54 -15.90
N GLU A 66 -0.57 -4.75 -15.62
CA GLU A 66 0.87 -5.06 -15.62
C GLU A 66 1.52 -4.88 -17.00
N ASP A 67 0.74 -4.88 -18.08
CA ASP A 67 1.20 -4.58 -19.44
C ASP A 67 1.56 -3.09 -19.66
N LEU A 68 1.16 -2.21 -18.74
CA LEU A 68 1.40 -0.76 -18.79
C LEU A 68 2.51 -0.30 -17.85
N ILE A 69 3.14 -1.20 -17.09
CA ILE A 69 4.18 -0.87 -16.12
C ILE A 69 5.40 -1.76 -16.30
N THR A 70 6.58 -1.24 -15.99
CA THR A 70 7.84 -1.99 -16.03
C THR A 70 8.53 -1.94 -14.67
N PRO A 71 8.99 -3.06 -14.10
CA PRO A 71 9.75 -3.04 -12.86
C PRO A 71 11.07 -2.30 -13.05
N THR A 72 11.47 -1.50 -12.06
CA THR A 72 12.79 -0.88 -12.02
C THR A 72 13.72 -1.64 -11.09
N ALA A 73 15.01 -1.31 -11.15
CA ALA A 73 15.99 -1.78 -10.17
C ALA A 73 15.95 -0.98 -8.85
N THR A 74 15.04 0.01 -8.73
CA THR A 74 14.96 0.85 -7.55
C THR A 74 14.14 0.15 -6.46
N ASP A 75 14.72 0.09 -5.27
CA ASP A 75 14.04 -0.32 -4.05
C ASP A 75 14.28 0.69 -2.92
N SER A 76 13.41 0.66 -1.91
CA SER A 76 13.61 1.41 -0.68
C SER A 76 13.24 0.55 0.51
N TYR A 77 14.00 0.67 1.61
CA TYR A 77 13.74 -0.08 2.82
C TYR A 77 13.14 0.82 3.92
N CYS A 78 12.02 0.38 4.48
CA CYS A 78 11.39 0.96 5.66
C CYS A 78 11.38 -0.07 6.80
N PRO A 79 11.86 0.28 8.01
CA PRO A 79 11.91 -0.68 9.12
C PRO A 79 10.52 -1.10 9.65
N PHE A 80 9.45 -0.42 9.25
CA PHE A 80 8.07 -0.77 9.62
C PHE A 80 7.34 -1.57 8.53
N LYS A 81 7.69 -1.37 7.25
CA LYS A 81 6.95 -1.93 6.08
C LYS A 81 7.76 -2.94 5.26
N GLY A 82 9.07 -3.05 5.51
CA GLY A 82 9.97 -3.87 4.70
C GLY A 82 10.47 -3.12 3.46
N THR A 83 10.76 -3.87 2.40
CA THR A 83 11.30 -3.36 1.14
C THR A 83 10.18 -3.08 0.14
N ALA A 84 10.13 -1.86 -0.39
CA ALA A 84 9.27 -1.48 -1.50
C ALA A 84 10.05 -1.58 -2.81
N SER A 85 9.43 -2.20 -3.82
CA SER A 85 9.91 -2.15 -5.22
C SER A 85 9.20 -1.01 -5.96
N TYR A 86 9.79 -0.55 -7.07
CA TYR A 86 9.24 0.55 -7.86
C TYR A 86 9.03 0.14 -9.33
N TRP A 87 8.11 0.86 -9.98
CA TRP A 87 7.73 0.65 -11.37
C TRP A 87 7.66 1.99 -12.10
N THR A 88 7.88 1.96 -13.42
CA THR A 88 7.64 3.09 -14.35
C THR A 88 6.53 2.76 -15.32
#